data_AF-A0A0K8Q493-F1
#
_entry.id   AF-A0A0K8Q493-F1
#
_cell.length_a   1.000
_cell.length_b   1.000
_cell.length_c   1.000
_cell.angle_alpha   90.00
_cell.angle_beta   90.00
_cell.angle_gamma   90.00
#
_symmetry.space_group_name_H-M   'P 1'
#
loop_
_entity.id
_entity.type
_entity.pdbx_description
1 polymer ?
#
loop_
_entity_poly.entity_id
_entity_poly.type
_entity_poly.pdbx_seq_one_letter_code
_entity_poly.pdbx_strand_id
1 'polypeptide(L)'
;MTGLDPALSLTFIAMVAGLGASLAVYRIFRQKAAHGTALWGVVFFATFPVSAVLQVPYAESLNLLLLACALLLVMRRRYLWAMPVVALMCLSRPTGVPFAAMVAGLFVYRLFQRRRHADGHTVQAFVPHSIRELGSLAGLAVVSALGALMWPAIAWAVTGDPAAYTKTETVWRGQELVPFKPWFDMGIQLFGPVLGIMAPFVFVAAFGLFMNSVPVRALGAELRLWCICYLGYLLVFLHPQTSTFRMLLPLFPLALGAALVSRSRAYRGAVLTMFLLLQIVWIVWLWAWAQLPGGGDYPP
;
A
#
# COMPACT_ATOMS: atom_id res chain seq x y z
N MET A 1 -2.26 -23.94 24.01
CA MET A 1 -2.80 -23.21 22.84
C MET A 1 -4.29 -23.02 23.12
N THR A 2 -4.87 -21.86 22.81
CA THR A 2 -6.05 -21.22 23.47
C THR A 2 -7.38 -21.99 23.54
N GLY A 3 -7.46 -23.23 23.02
CA GLY A 3 -8.68 -24.05 23.01
C GLY A 3 -9.74 -23.61 22.00
N LEU A 4 -9.51 -22.50 21.31
CA LEU A 4 -10.33 -22.01 20.21
C LEU A 4 -9.93 -22.70 18.91
N ASP A 5 -10.92 -22.92 18.04
CA ASP A 5 -10.69 -23.37 16.67
C ASP A 5 -9.68 -22.43 15.96
N PRO A 6 -8.64 -22.97 15.28
CA PRO A 6 -7.62 -22.16 14.63
C PRO A 6 -8.19 -21.18 13.60
N ALA A 7 -9.23 -21.56 12.84
CA ALA A 7 -9.82 -20.68 11.84
C ALA A 7 -10.58 -19.52 12.49
N LEU A 8 -11.32 -19.80 13.58
CA LEU A 8 -11.97 -18.75 14.38
C LEU A 8 -10.93 -17.78 14.99
N SER A 9 -9.84 -18.32 15.51
CA SER A 9 -8.76 -17.52 16.11
C SER A 9 -8.13 -16.58 15.08
N LEU A 10 -7.80 -17.09 13.89
CA LEU A 10 -7.21 -16.28 12.81
C LEU A 10 -8.19 -15.23 12.26
N THR A 11 -9.47 -15.57 12.17
CA THR A 11 -10.53 -14.64 11.76
C THR A 11 -10.67 -13.50 12.76
N PHE A 12 -10.70 -13.81 14.06
CA PHE A 12 -10.75 -12.80 15.12
C PHE A 12 -9.52 -11.88 15.09
N ILE A 13 -8.33 -12.45 14.94
CA ILE A 13 -7.09 -11.68 14.78
C ILE A 13 -7.20 -10.74 13.58
N ALA A 14 -7.69 -11.23 12.43
CA ALA A 14 -7.86 -10.41 11.24
C ALA A 14 -8.85 -9.26 11.46
N MET A 15 -10.00 -9.53 12.08
CA MET A 15 -11.01 -8.50 12.37
C MET A 15 -10.48 -7.44 13.34
N VAL A 16 -9.80 -7.86 14.42
CA VAL A 16 -9.18 -6.94 15.38
C VAL A 16 -8.09 -6.10 14.71
N ALA A 17 -7.26 -6.72 13.87
CA ALA A 17 -6.24 -6.01 13.11
C ALA A 17 -6.85 -5.03 12.10
N GLY A 18 -7.93 -5.41 11.40
CA GLY A 18 -8.66 -4.55 10.46
C GLY A 18 -9.33 -3.36 11.14
N LEU A 19 -9.91 -3.57 12.33
CA LEU A 19 -10.42 -2.49 13.18
C LEU A 19 -9.29 -1.56 13.63
N GLY A 20 -8.19 -2.12 14.12
CA GLY A 20 -6.99 -1.37 14.49
C GLY A 20 -6.45 -0.54 13.32
N ALA A 21 -6.38 -1.11 12.12
CA ALA A 21 -5.97 -0.44 10.91
C ALA A 21 -6.89 0.75 10.61
N SER A 22 -8.21 0.55 10.67
CA SER A 22 -9.20 1.63 10.47
C SER A 22 -9.02 2.78 11.46
N LEU A 23 -8.73 2.48 12.73
CA LEU A 23 -8.45 3.49 13.75
C LEU A 23 -7.13 4.23 13.48
N ALA A 24 -6.06 3.52 13.08
CA ALA A 24 -4.78 4.14 12.72
C ALA A 24 -4.91 5.04 11.48
N VAL A 25 -5.62 4.57 10.44
CA VAL A 25 -5.96 5.32 9.24
C VAL A 25 -6.76 6.59 9.59
N TYR A 26 -7.77 6.48 10.45
CA TYR A 26 -8.50 7.64 10.95
C TYR A 26 -7.58 8.66 11.63
N ARG A 27 -6.64 8.21 12.47
CA ARG A 27 -5.67 9.09 13.14
C ARG A 27 -4.73 9.78 12.14
N ILE A 28 -4.34 9.11 11.05
CA ILE A 28 -3.61 9.73 9.94
C ILE A 28 -4.47 10.81 9.29
N PHE A 29 -5.71 10.49 8.92
CA PHE A 29 -6.58 11.41 8.19
C PHE A 29 -6.94 12.65 8.99
N ARG A 30 -7.07 12.53 10.32
CA ARG A 30 -7.29 13.67 11.23
C ARG A 30 -6.12 14.66 11.28
N GLN A 31 -4.91 14.27 10.88
CA GLN A 31 -3.79 15.21 10.75
C GLN A 31 -3.86 16.06 9.48
N LYS A 32 -4.69 15.68 8.51
CA LYS A 32 -4.76 16.32 7.17
C LYS A 32 -6.12 16.91 6.86
N ALA A 33 -7.19 16.49 7.54
CA ALA A 33 -8.55 16.93 7.28
C ALA A 33 -9.41 17.07 8.54
N ALA A 34 -10.47 17.88 8.41
CA ALA A 34 -11.52 18.02 9.42
C ALA A 34 -12.20 16.68 9.74
N HIS A 35 -12.84 16.60 10.90
CA HIS A 35 -13.35 15.34 11.46
C HIS A 35 -14.27 14.60 10.50
N GLY A 36 -15.26 15.30 9.93
CA GLY A 36 -16.20 14.70 8.99
C GLY A 36 -15.52 14.14 7.73
N THR A 37 -14.59 14.87 7.13
CA THR A 37 -13.88 14.38 5.93
C THR A 37 -12.95 13.20 6.26
N ALA A 38 -12.30 13.20 7.42
CA ALA A 38 -11.50 12.08 7.87
C ALA A 38 -12.35 10.81 8.09
N LEU A 39 -13.55 10.94 8.68
CA LEU A 39 -14.48 9.82 8.80
C LEU A 39 -14.91 9.28 7.44
N TRP A 40 -15.25 10.15 6.49
CA TRP A 40 -15.60 9.69 5.13
C TRP A 40 -14.44 9.01 4.41
N GLY A 41 -13.19 9.46 4.59
CA GLY A 41 -12.03 8.75 4.10
C GLY A 41 -11.92 7.33 4.69
N VAL A 42 -12.22 7.17 5.98
CA VAL A 42 -12.22 5.85 6.64
C VAL A 42 -13.38 4.99 6.15
N VAL A 43 -14.56 5.56 5.93
CA VAL A 43 -15.69 4.86 5.30
C VAL A 43 -15.28 4.35 3.93
N PHE A 44 -14.66 5.18 3.08
CA PHE A 44 -14.17 4.75 1.77
C PHE A 44 -13.11 3.67 1.84
N PHE A 45 -12.23 3.69 2.85
CA PHE A 45 -11.26 2.62 3.09
C PHE A 45 -11.96 1.31 3.54
N ALA A 46 -12.85 1.39 4.52
CA ALA A 46 -13.55 0.24 5.10
C ALA A 46 -14.56 -0.39 4.13
N THR A 47 -15.05 0.37 3.16
CA THR A 47 -16.00 -0.09 2.14
C THR A 47 -15.35 -0.27 0.78
N PHE A 48 -14.04 -0.07 0.65
CA PHE A 48 -13.29 -0.31 -0.58
C PHE A 48 -13.64 -1.69 -1.15
N PRO A 49 -13.73 -1.90 -2.48
CA PRO A 49 -14.25 -3.13 -3.06
C PRO A 49 -13.63 -4.44 -2.53
N VAL A 50 -12.41 -4.37 -2.01
CA VAL A 50 -11.64 -5.53 -1.53
C VAL A 50 -11.56 -5.60 0.01
N SER A 51 -12.30 -4.75 0.72
CA SER A 51 -12.22 -4.63 2.18
C SER A 51 -12.72 -5.87 2.93
N ALA A 52 -13.45 -6.77 2.26
CA ALA A 52 -13.85 -8.07 2.82
C ALA A 52 -12.64 -8.89 3.30
N VAL A 53 -11.48 -8.73 2.67
CA VAL A 53 -10.22 -9.38 3.07
C VAL A 53 -9.77 -8.98 4.49
N LEU A 54 -10.24 -7.83 5.00
CA LEU A 54 -9.94 -7.41 6.38
C LEU A 54 -10.64 -8.27 7.45
N GLN A 55 -11.57 -9.12 7.05
CA GLN A 55 -12.36 -9.99 7.93
C GLN A 55 -12.04 -11.48 7.74
N VAL A 56 -11.16 -11.82 6.81
CA VAL A 56 -10.75 -13.19 6.51
C VAL A 56 -9.34 -13.44 7.06
N PRO A 57 -8.99 -14.68 7.44
CA PRO A 57 -7.67 -15.05 8.00
C PRO A 57 -6.51 -14.92 7.00
N TYR A 58 -6.29 -13.70 6.52
CA TYR A 58 -5.18 -13.29 5.69
C TYR A 58 -4.30 -12.25 6.40
N ALA A 59 -3.06 -12.10 5.95
CA ALA A 59 -2.08 -11.19 6.55
C ALA A 59 -2.33 -9.70 6.23
N GLU A 60 -3.22 -9.37 5.29
CA GLU A 60 -3.50 -8.00 4.83
C GLU A 60 -3.90 -7.07 5.97
N SER A 61 -4.82 -7.51 6.83
CA SER A 61 -5.35 -6.70 7.94
C SER A 61 -4.24 -6.32 8.93
N LEU A 62 -3.40 -7.29 9.32
CA LEU A 62 -2.24 -7.08 10.18
C LEU A 62 -1.20 -6.18 9.51
N ASN A 63 -0.86 -6.44 8.25
CA ASN A 63 0.09 -5.63 7.51
C ASN A 63 -0.40 -4.18 7.34
N LEU A 64 -1.70 -3.96 7.08
CA LEU A 64 -2.29 -2.62 6.97
C LEU A 64 -2.28 -1.87 8.31
N LEU A 65 -2.54 -2.56 9.42
CA LEU A 65 -2.39 -1.98 10.75
C LEU A 65 -0.94 -1.53 10.99
N LEU A 66 0.03 -2.41 10.75
CA LEU A 66 1.45 -2.11 10.95
C LEU A 66 1.92 -0.98 10.02
N LEU A 67 1.51 -0.99 8.75
CA LEU A 67 1.79 0.07 7.79
C LEU A 67 1.20 1.41 8.22
N ALA A 68 -0.08 1.45 8.60
CA ALA A 68 -0.72 2.67 9.07
C ALA A 68 -0.04 3.20 10.33
N CYS A 69 0.33 2.33 11.28
CA CYS A 69 1.11 2.70 12.46
C CYS A 69 2.50 3.25 12.08
N ALA A 70 3.22 2.61 11.16
CA ALA A 70 4.52 3.06 10.70
C ALA A 70 4.43 4.43 10.02
N LEU A 71 3.47 4.64 9.12
CA LEU A 71 3.22 5.93 8.47
C LEU A 71 2.83 7.00 9.50
N LEU A 72 1.99 6.67 10.48
CA LEU A 72 1.61 7.59 11.56
C LEU A 72 2.82 8.03 12.40
N LEU A 73 3.73 7.11 12.70
CA LEU A 73 4.97 7.40 13.43
C LEU A 73 5.93 8.25 12.59
N VAL A 74 6.08 7.95 11.29
CA VAL A 74 6.88 8.75 10.35
C VAL A 74 6.33 10.18 10.23
N MET A 75 5.01 10.34 10.11
CA MET A 75 4.36 11.66 10.06
C MET A 75 4.57 12.45 11.36
N ARG A 76 4.60 11.76 12.51
CA ARG A 76 4.87 12.36 13.83
C ARG A 76 6.37 12.53 14.13
N ARG A 77 7.25 12.28 13.14
CA ARG A 77 8.72 12.33 13.26
C ARG A 77 9.30 11.39 14.33
N ARG A 78 8.58 10.33 14.71
CA ARG A 78 9.03 9.33 15.72
C ARG A 78 9.69 8.12 15.04
N TYR A 79 10.77 8.34 14.29
CA TYR A 79 11.37 7.30 13.43
C TYR A 79 11.93 6.11 14.20
N LEU A 80 12.50 6.33 15.40
CA LEU A 80 13.02 5.24 16.23
C LEU A 80 11.91 4.24 16.62
N TRP A 81 10.74 4.74 16.99
CA TRP A 81 9.58 3.89 17.29
C TRP A 81 8.99 3.23 16.04
N ALA A 82 9.22 3.80 14.85
CA ALA A 82 8.78 3.18 13.61
C ALA A 82 9.62 1.94 13.25
N MET A 83 10.88 1.86 13.67
CA MET A 83 11.78 0.73 13.36
C MET A 83 11.21 -0.65 13.73
N PRO A 84 10.80 -0.93 14.99
CA PRO A 84 10.23 -2.23 15.33
C PRO A 84 8.91 -2.51 14.61
N VAL A 85 8.09 -1.48 14.39
CA VAL A 85 6.81 -1.62 13.66
C VAL A 85 7.07 -2.01 12.20
N VAL A 86 8.06 -1.40 11.56
CA VAL A 86 8.47 -1.70 10.18
C VAL A 86 9.07 -3.11 10.08
N ALA A 87 9.90 -3.53 11.05
CA ALA A 87 10.42 -4.89 11.06
C ALA A 87 9.29 -5.93 11.11
N LEU A 88 8.30 -5.74 11.98
CA LEU A 88 7.11 -6.60 12.04
C LEU A 88 6.27 -6.53 10.76
N MET A 89 6.14 -5.33 10.16
CA MET A 89 5.43 -5.14 8.90
C MET A 89 6.08 -5.95 7.77
N CYS A 90 7.40 -5.87 7.63
CA CYS A 90 8.17 -6.60 6.62
C CYS A 90 8.12 -8.12 6.82
N LEU A 91 8.04 -8.59 8.07
CA LEU A 91 7.80 -10.00 8.38
C LEU A 91 6.39 -10.44 7.98
N SER A 92 5.38 -9.57 8.13
CA SER A 92 4.00 -9.92 7.80
C SER A 92 3.78 -10.06 6.29
N ARG A 93 4.35 -9.15 5.48
CA ARG A 93 4.27 -9.14 4.01
C ARG A 93 5.47 -8.42 3.38
N PRO A 94 5.79 -8.65 2.10
CA PRO A 94 6.91 -8.01 1.39
C PRO A 94 6.64 -6.52 1.05
N THR A 95 6.30 -5.71 2.04
CA THR A 95 6.11 -4.25 1.92
C THR A 95 7.37 -3.45 2.29
N GLY A 96 8.45 -4.13 2.67
CA GLY A 96 9.71 -3.51 3.05
C GLY A 96 10.39 -2.74 1.92
N VAL A 97 10.40 -3.28 0.70
CA VAL A 97 11.01 -2.61 -0.47
C VAL A 97 10.36 -1.24 -0.76
N PRO A 98 9.03 -1.14 -0.96
CA PRO A 98 8.41 0.17 -1.21
C PRO A 98 8.52 1.11 -0.01
N PHE A 99 8.52 0.59 1.21
CA PHE A 99 8.69 1.43 2.41
C PHE A 99 10.11 1.98 2.51
N ALA A 100 11.14 1.17 2.25
CA ALA A 100 12.54 1.61 2.21
C ALA A 100 12.74 2.68 1.14
N ALA A 101 12.20 2.49 -0.06
CA ALA A 101 12.22 3.49 -1.13
C ALA A 101 11.55 4.81 -0.70
N MET A 102 10.39 4.73 -0.05
CA MET A 102 9.70 5.91 0.50
C MET A 102 10.57 6.63 1.54
N VAL A 103 11.12 5.91 2.53
CA VAL A 103 11.93 6.54 3.59
C VAL A 103 13.21 7.16 3.01
N ALA A 104 13.87 6.49 2.07
CA ALA A 104 15.03 7.03 1.37
C ALA A 104 14.68 8.31 0.58
N GLY A 105 13.58 8.28 -0.19
CA GLY A 105 13.09 9.47 -0.90
C GLY A 105 12.73 10.61 0.06
N LEU A 106 12.16 10.30 1.23
CA LEU A 106 11.83 11.29 2.26
C LEU A 106 13.09 11.89 2.89
N PHE A 107 14.13 11.08 3.12
CA PHE A 107 15.43 11.53 3.59
C PHE A 107 16.06 12.52 2.61
N VAL A 108 16.10 12.14 1.33
CA VAL A 108 16.60 13.00 0.25
C VAL A 108 15.78 14.30 0.16
N TYR A 109 14.45 14.21 0.15
CA TYR A 109 13.55 15.37 0.10
C TYR A 109 13.77 16.34 1.27
N ARG A 110 14.01 15.82 2.48
CA ARG A 110 14.26 16.64 3.68
C ARG A 110 15.66 17.22 3.72
N LEU A 111 16.65 16.50 3.21
CA LEU A 111 18.01 17.01 3.04
C LEU A 111 18.03 18.20 2.06
N PHE A 112 17.33 18.09 0.93
CA PHE A 112 17.19 19.18 -0.03
C PHE A 112 16.49 20.41 0.56
N GLN A 113 15.40 20.22 1.32
CA GLN A 113 14.73 21.33 2.01
C GLN A 113 15.65 22.02 3.02
N ARG A 114 16.43 21.25 3.78
CA ARG A 114 17.37 21.81 4.75
C ARG A 114 18.47 22.63 4.07
N ARG A 115 19.00 22.17 2.93
CA ARG A 115 20.00 22.93 2.14
C ARG A 115 19.41 24.24 1.63
N ARG A 116 18.24 24.21 1.00
CA ARG A 116 17.57 25.44 0.51
C ARG A 116 17.26 26.45 1.61
N HIS A 117 16.95 25.98 2.81
CA HIS A 117 16.74 26.85 3.96
C HIS A 117 18.05 27.47 4.47
N ALA A 118 19.17 26.73 4.42
CA ALA A 118 20.49 27.28 4.73
C ALA A 118 20.93 28.33 3.71
N ASP A 119 20.55 28.15 2.44
CA ASP A 119 20.85 29.06 1.33
C ASP A 119 19.95 30.32 1.31
N GLY A 120 19.10 30.53 2.32
CA GLY A 120 18.27 31.76 2.46
C GLY A 120 17.07 31.86 1.51
N HIS A 121 16.71 30.80 0.78
CA HIS A 121 15.70 30.84 -0.30
C HIS A 121 14.25 30.53 0.14
N THR A 122 13.85 30.70 1.42
CA THR A 122 12.52 30.29 1.89
C THR A 122 11.75 31.36 2.69
N VAL A 123 10.50 31.62 2.25
CA VAL A 123 9.55 32.64 2.74
C VAL A 123 8.41 32.03 3.61
N GLN A 124 8.45 30.75 3.98
CA GLN A 124 7.39 30.11 4.80
C GLN A 124 7.94 29.41 6.04
N ALA A 125 7.10 29.40 7.09
CA ALA A 125 7.30 28.76 8.40
C ALA A 125 7.47 27.24 8.31
N PHE A 126 8.57 26.81 7.70
CA PHE A 126 9.03 25.43 7.67
C PHE A 126 9.93 25.18 8.88
N VAL A 127 9.62 24.18 9.69
CA VAL A 127 10.51 23.74 10.78
C VAL A 127 11.45 22.66 10.22
N PRO A 128 12.73 22.99 9.94
CA PRO A 128 13.67 22.03 9.38
C PRO A 128 13.89 20.85 10.32
N HIS A 129 14.20 19.69 9.73
CA HIS A 129 14.54 18.50 10.50
C HIS A 129 15.87 18.68 11.22
N SER A 130 15.88 18.34 12.50
CA SER A 130 17.11 18.30 13.30
C SER A 130 18.07 17.23 12.75
N ILE A 131 19.38 17.38 12.99
CA ILE A 131 20.39 16.37 12.64
C ILE A 131 20.02 15.00 13.23
N ARG A 132 19.54 14.99 14.48
CA ARG A 132 19.09 13.75 15.14
C ARG A 132 17.88 13.11 14.45
N GLU A 133 16.95 13.92 13.96
CA GLU A 133 15.79 13.45 13.20
C GLU A 133 16.21 12.86 11.84
N LEU A 134 17.18 13.47 11.16
CA LEU A 134 17.72 12.94 9.92
C LEU A 134 18.51 11.65 10.14
N GLY A 135 19.31 11.56 11.21
CA GLY A 135 20.03 10.34 11.57
C GLY A 135 19.09 9.18 11.90
N SER A 136 18.02 9.45 12.66
CA SER A 136 17.00 8.43 12.96
C SER A 136 16.15 8.06 11.74
N LEU A 137 15.93 8.97 10.79
CA LEU A 137 15.30 8.69 9.50
C LEU A 137 16.21 7.82 8.61
N ALA A 138 17.50 8.10 8.57
CA ALA A 138 18.49 7.27 7.86
C ALA A 138 18.55 5.86 8.47
N GLY A 139 18.58 5.76 9.81
CA GLY A 139 18.47 4.48 10.49
C GLY A 139 17.19 3.73 10.14
N LEU A 140 16.05 4.43 10.03
CA LEU A 140 14.79 3.82 9.60
C LEU A 140 14.87 3.31 8.16
N ALA A 141 15.56 4.02 7.26
CA ALA A 141 15.78 3.56 5.89
C ALA A 141 16.59 2.25 5.86
N VAL A 142 17.65 2.17 6.67
CA VAL A 142 18.47 0.96 6.82
C VAL A 142 17.64 -0.19 7.38
N VAL A 143 16.87 0.02 8.46
CA VAL A 143 16.00 -1.02 9.03
C VAL A 143 14.95 -1.48 8.03
N SER A 144 14.39 -0.56 7.22
CA SER A 144 13.41 -0.91 6.18
C SER A 144 14.04 -1.76 5.07
N ALA A 145 15.26 -1.41 4.65
CA ALA A 145 16.02 -2.18 3.65
C ALA A 145 16.40 -3.56 4.17
N LEU A 146 16.90 -3.67 5.40
CA LEU A 146 17.15 -4.95 6.07
C LEU A 146 15.85 -5.77 6.20
N GLY A 147 14.74 -5.10 6.53
CA GLY A 147 13.40 -5.68 6.57
C GLY A 147 13.00 -6.37 5.26
N ALA A 148 13.29 -5.74 4.12
CA ALA A 148 13.04 -6.32 2.81
C ALA A 148 13.86 -7.59 2.52
N LEU A 149 15.04 -7.71 3.16
CA LEU A 149 15.94 -8.85 3.02
C LEU A 149 15.69 -9.95 4.07
N MET A 150 14.80 -9.73 5.05
CA MET A 150 14.55 -10.69 6.13
C MET A 150 14.08 -12.04 5.60
N TRP A 151 13.04 -12.07 4.75
CA TRP A 151 12.53 -13.31 4.19
C TRP A 151 13.54 -14.03 3.26
N PRO A 152 14.23 -13.33 2.34
CA PRO A 152 15.35 -13.92 1.60
C PRO A 152 16.41 -14.55 2.51
N ALA A 153 16.83 -13.85 3.57
CA ALA A 153 17.85 -14.33 4.50
C ALA A 153 17.37 -15.52 5.35
N ILE A 154 16.13 -15.48 5.83
CA ILE A 154 15.51 -16.59 6.58
C ILE A 154 15.38 -17.81 5.69
N ALA A 155 14.87 -17.65 4.47
CA ALA A 155 14.72 -18.75 3.52
C ALA A 155 16.07 -19.38 3.21
N TRP A 156 17.11 -18.58 2.96
CA TRP A 156 18.46 -19.09 2.75
C TRP A 156 18.99 -19.83 3.99
N ALA A 157 18.88 -19.25 5.19
CA ALA A 157 19.38 -19.86 6.42
C ALA A 157 18.70 -21.19 6.75
N VAL A 158 17.39 -21.32 6.49
CA VAL A 158 16.63 -22.54 6.78
C VAL A 158 16.84 -23.63 5.71
N THR A 159 16.96 -23.23 4.44
CA THR A 159 17.01 -24.20 3.33
C THR A 159 18.42 -24.51 2.83
N GLY A 160 19.40 -23.66 3.14
CA GLY A 160 20.74 -23.70 2.56
C GLY A 160 20.83 -23.15 1.13
N ASP A 161 19.70 -22.86 0.46
CA ASP A 161 19.65 -22.36 -0.91
C ASP A 161 19.41 -20.84 -0.94
N PRO A 162 20.38 -20.02 -1.41
CA PRO A 162 20.22 -18.58 -1.49
C PRO A 162 19.11 -18.14 -2.47
N ALA A 163 18.70 -19.02 -3.39
CA ALA A 163 17.61 -18.76 -4.33
C ALA A 163 16.24 -19.26 -3.84
N ALA A 164 16.13 -19.82 -2.63
CA ALA A 164 14.87 -20.42 -2.15
C ALA A 164 13.69 -19.44 -2.15
N TYR A 165 13.91 -18.20 -1.73
CA TYR A 165 12.88 -17.16 -1.72
C TYR A 165 12.41 -16.82 -3.13
N THR A 166 13.33 -16.54 -4.06
CA THR A 166 12.99 -16.16 -5.43
C THR A 166 12.35 -17.31 -6.20
N LYS A 167 12.79 -18.55 -6.00
CA LYS A 167 12.15 -19.75 -6.56
C LYS A 167 10.69 -19.89 -6.08
N THR A 168 10.44 -19.65 -4.81
CA THR A 168 9.08 -19.69 -4.23
C THR A 168 8.16 -18.61 -4.83
N GLU A 169 8.67 -17.38 -4.96
CA GLU A 169 7.91 -16.24 -5.51
C GLU A 169 7.66 -16.35 -7.03
N THR A 170 8.48 -17.12 -7.75
CA THR A 170 8.38 -17.30 -9.21
C THR A 170 7.62 -18.55 -9.62
N VAL A 171 7.44 -19.53 -8.72
CA VAL A 171 6.73 -20.80 -9.02
C VAL A 171 5.32 -20.58 -9.57
N TRP A 172 4.60 -19.59 -9.02
CA TRP A 172 3.22 -19.28 -9.41
C TRP A 172 3.11 -18.51 -10.73
N ARG A 173 4.24 -18.00 -11.26
CA ARG A 173 4.28 -17.22 -12.50
C ARG A 173 4.38 -18.09 -13.74
N GLY A 174 4.86 -19.33 -13.60
CA GLY A 174 5.17 -20.21 -14.74
C GLY A 174 6.32 -19.74 -15.65
N GLN A 175 6.88 -18.55 -15.41
CA GLN A 175 7.99 -17.93 -16.13
C GLN A 175 8.87 -17.11 -15.18
N GLU A 176 10.07 -16.76 -15.64
CA GLU A 176 11.01 -15.93 -14.89
C GLU A 176 10.46 -14.52 -14.61
N LEU A 177 10.92 -13.92 -13.50
CA LEU A 177 10.60 -12.54 -13.13
C LEU A 177 11.32 -11.57 -14.08
N VAL A 178 10.62 -11.10 -15.10
CA VAL A 178 11.06 -9.97 -15.93
C VAL A 178 10.36 -8.70 -15.46
N PRO A 179 11.09 -7.68 -14.95
CA PRO A 179 10.49 -6.43 -14.49
C PRO A 179 9.57 -5.80 -15.53
N PHE A 180 8.44 -5.27 -15.09
CA PHE A 180 7.41 -4.59 -15.90
C PHE A 180 6.69 -5.42 -16.97
N LYS A 181 7.33 -6.47 -17.53
CA LYS A 181 6.77 -7.32 -18.60
C LYS A 181 5.33 -7.79 -18.32
N PRO A 182 4.97 -8.26 -17.10
CA PRO A 182 3.60 -8.72 -16.83
C PRO A 182 2.51 -7.66 -17.07
N TRP A 183 2.82 -6.38 -16.92
CA TRP A 183 1.86 -5.30 -17.18
C TRP A 183 1.61 -5.11 -18.68
N PHE A 184 2.63 -5.30 -19.51
CA PHE A 184 2.50 -5.29 -20.97
C PHE A 184 1.73 -6.52 -21.46
N ASP A 185 2.06 -7.70 -20.93
CA ASP A 185 1.35 -8.94 -21.28
C ASP A 185 -0.15 -8.83 -20.96
N MET A 186 -0.48 -8.34 -19.75
CA MET A 186 -1.87 -8.08 -19.35
C MET A 186 -2.53 -7.00 -20.22
N GLY A 187 -1.81 -5.94 -20.56
CA GLY A 187 -2.30 -4.90 -21.46
C GLY A 187 -2.68 -5.49 -22.82
N ILE A 188 -1.81 -6.30 -23.41
CA ILE A 188 -2.04 -6.97 -24.70
C ILE A 188 -3.23 -7.93 -24.60
N GLN A 189 -3.33 -8.68 -23.50
CA GLN A 189 -4.45 -9.59 -23.25
C GLN A 189 -5.80 -8.86 -23.19
N LEU A 190 -5.87 -7.69 -22.55
CA LEU A 190 -7.11 -6.94 -22.35
C LEU A 190 -7.49 -6.03 -23.53
N PHE A 191 -6.51 -5.43 -24.19
CA PHE A 191 -6.73 -4.35 -25.17
C PHE A 191 -6.17 -4.67 -26.56
N GLY A 192 -5.62 -5.87 -26.77
CA GLY A 192 -5.00 -6.29 -28.03
C GLY A 192 -3.57 -5.78 -28.22
N PRO A 193 -2.87 -6.20 -29.29
CA PRO A 193 -1.43 -6.01 -29.45
C PRO A 193 -0.99 -4.55 -29.59
N VAL A 194 -1.86 -3.65 -30.04
CA VAL A 194 -1.52 -2.24 -30.26
C VAL A 194 -1.84 -1.40 -29.01
N LEU A 195 -3.11 -1.35 -28.61
CA LEU A 195 -3.53 -0.56 -27.45
C LEU A 195 -2.99 -1.13 -26.14
N GLY A 196 -2.78 -2.44 -26.07
CA GLY A 196 -2.25 -3.13 -24.90
C GLY A 196 -0.82 -2.75 -24.53
N ILE A 197 0.05 -2.53 -25.53
CA ILE A 197 1.41 -2.03 -25.29
C ILE A 197 1.37 -0.60 -24.70
N MET A 198 0.38 0.20 -25.09
CA MET A 198 0.21 1.57 -24.61
C MET A 198 -0.41 1.64 -23.21
N ALA A 199 -1.12 0.59 -22.77
CA ALA A 199 -1.90 0.61 -21.54
C ALA A 199 -1.05 0.90 -20.27
N PRO A 200 0.13 0.29 -20.04
CA PRO A 200 0.97 0.63 -18.88
C PRO A 200 1.42 2.10 -18.88
N PHE A 201 1.74 2.68 -20.04
CA PHE A 201 2.15 4.08 -20.15
C PHE A 201 1.00 5.03 -19.82
N VAL A 202 -0.19 4.77 -20.37
CA VAL A 202 -1.41 5.53 -20.06
C VAL A 202 -1.74 5.42 -18.57
N PHE A 203 -1.62 4.23 -17.99
CA PHE A 203 -1.84 4.01 -16.57
C PHE A 203 -0.87 4.81 -15.70
N VAL A 204 0.44 4.78 -15.99
CA VAL A 204 1.46 5.55 -15.27
C VAL A 204 1.22 7.06 -15.43
N ALA A 205 0.89 7.53 -16.63
CA ALA A 205 0.58 8.94 -16.89
C ALA A 205 -0.65 9.40 -16.10
N ALA A 206 -1.75 8.62 -16.15
CA ALA A 206 -2.96 8.90 -15.40
C ALA A 206 -2.71 8.91 -13.89
N PHE A 207 -1.94 7.95 -13.38
CA PHE A 207 -1.55 7.92 -11.97
C PHE A 207 -0.69 9.14 -11.60
N GLY A 208 0.26 9.53 -12.43
CA GLY A 208 1.08 10.73 -12.24
C GLY A 208 0.23 12.02 -12.20
N LEU A 209 -0.73 12.16 -13.11
CA LEU A 209 -1.69 13.27 -13.11
C LEU A 209 -2.55 13.24 -11.83
N PHE A 210 -3.07 12.08 -11.45
CA PHE A 210 -3.85 11.91 -10.23
C PHE A 210 -3.05 12.27 -8.98
N MET A 211 -1.78 11.84 -8.89
CA MET A 211 -0.88 12.19 -7.80
C MET A 211 -0.60 13.69 -7.71
N ASN A 212 -0.74 14.43 -8.81
CA ASN A 212 -0.55 15.88 -8.87
C ASN A 212 -1.85 16.69 -8.72
N SER A 213 -3.01 16.02 -8.62
CA SER A 213 -4.28 16.68 -8.33
C SER A 213 -4.27 17.40 -6.98
N VAL A 214 -5.04 18.49 -6.87
CA VAL A 214 -5.14 19.30 -5.64
C VAL A 214 -5.51 18.46 -4.41
N PRO A 215 -6.50 17.55 -4.44
CA PRO A 215 -6.87 16.73 -3.29
C PRO A 215 -5.73 15.80 -2.83
N VAL A 216 -5.00 15.19 -3.77
CA VAL A 216 -3.91 14.26 -3.44
C VAL A 216 -2.68 15.01 -2.95
N ARG A 217 -2.39 16.19 -3.51
CA ARG A 217 -1.34 17.08 -3.00
C ARG A 217 -1.55 17.48 -1.54
N ALA A 218 -2.80 17.66 -1.11
CA ALA A 218 -3.16 17.99 0.27
C ALA A 218 -2.82 16.88 1.30
N LEU A 219 -2.61 15.63 0.85
CA LEU A 219 -2.18 14.53 1.74
C LEU A 219 -0.77 14.76 2.31
N GLY A 220 0.04 15.60 1.66
CA GLY A 220 1.42 15.87 2.04
C GLY A 220 2.43 14.91 1.40
N ALA A 221 3.72 15.21 1.57
CA ALA A 221 4.80 14.50 0.91
C ALA A 221 4.92 13.05 1.39
N GLU A 222 4.76 12.79 2.69
CA GLU A 222 4.92 11.45 3.27
C GLU A 222 3.96 10.43 2.65
N LEU A 223 2.65 10.74 2.64
CA LEU A 223 1.62 9.82 2.16
C LEU A 223 1.64 9.69 0.63
N ARG A 224 1.95 10.76 -0.10
CA ARG A 224 2.09 10.71 -1.56
C ARG A 224 3.29 9.87 -1.97
N LEU A 225 4.43 10.06 -1.30
CA LEU A 225 5.63 9.30 -1.58
C LEU A 225 5.43 7.81 -1.29
N TRP A 226 4.71 7.47 -0.21
CA TRP A 226 4.27 6.09 0.02
C TRP A 226 3.50 5.54 -1.18
N CYS A 227 2.47 6.24 -1.64
CA CYS A 227 1.63 5.78 -2.76
C CYS A 227 2.45 5.60 -4.05
N ILE A 228 3.37 6.53 -4.33
CA ILE A 228 4.25 6.48 -5.51
C ILE A 228 5.22 5.29 -5.42
N CYS A 229 5.92 5.13 -4.30
CA CYS A 229 6.87 4.03 -4.12
C CYS A 229 6.18 2.67 -4.10
N TYR A 230 5.00 2.58 -3.48
CA TYR A 230 4.22 1.35 -3.44
C TYR A 230 3.68 0.96 -4.81
N LEU A 231 3.09 1.90 -5.58
CA LEU A 231 2.67 1.59 -6.95
C LEU A 231 3.87 1.28 -7.85
N GLY A 232 4.98 2.02 -7.70
CA GLY A 232 6.22 1.72 -8.42
C GLY A 232 6.71 0.30 -8.16
N TYR A 233 6.68 -0.15 -6.91
CA TYR A 233 6.99 -1.54 -6.55
C TYR A 233 6.04 -2.54 -7.23
N LEU A 234 4.73 -2.27 -7.25
CA LEU A 234 3.77 -3.12 -7.97
C LEU A 234 4.04 -3.13 -9.48
N LEU A 235 4.39 -1.99 -10.09
CA LEU A 235 4.72 -1.92 -11.51
C LEU A 235 5.96 -2.75 -11.87
N VAL A 236 6.96 -2.74 -11.00
CA VAL A 236 8.20 -3.52 -11.22
C VAL A 236 7.94 -5.02 -11.06
N PHE A 237 7.25 -5.43 -9.98
CA PHE A 237 7.25 -6.82 -9.54
C PHE A 237 5.91 -7.54 -9.66
N LEU A 238 4.77 -6.85 -9.60
CA LEU A 238 3.47 -7.51 -9.59
C LEU A 238 3.19 -8.20 -10.94
N HIS A 239 2.68 -9.42 -10.88
CA HIS A 239 2.05 -10.06 -12.02
C HIS A 239 0.54 -9.80 -11.95
N PRO A 240 -0.05 -8.97 -12.84
CA PRO A 240 -1.48 -8.66 -12.77
C PRO A 240 -2.35 -9.91 -12.86
N GLN A 241 -3.27 -10.04 -11.90
CA GLN A 241 -4.19 -11.16 -11.69
C GLN A 241 -5.42 -10.65 -10.90
N THR A 242 -6.42 -11.49 -10.66
CA THR A 242 -7.59 -11.17 -9.80
C THR A 242 -7.20 -10.68 -8.40
N SER A 243 -6.13 -11.23 -7.83
CA SER A 243 -5.57 -10.82 -6.54
C SER A 243 -4.95 -9.42 -6.55
N THR A 244 -4.73 -8.80 -7.72
CA THR A 244 -4.14 -7.45 -7.86
C THR A 244 -4.95 -6.41 -7.08
N PHE A 245 -6.28 -6.52 -7.07
CA PHE A 245 -7.12 -5.57 -6.36
C PHE A 245 -6.84 -5.57 -4.84
N ARG A 246 -6.48 -6.73 -4.25
CA ARG A 246 -6.09 -6.83 -2.83
C ARG A 246 -4.81 -6.07 -2.56
N MET A 247 -3.87 -6.14 -3.51
CA MET A 247 -2.60 -5.41 -3.44
C MET A 247 -2.79 -3.90 -3.59
N LEU A 248 -3.99 -3.39 -3.91
CA LEU A 248 -4.24 -1.94 -3.90
C LEU A 248 -4.62 -1.40 -2.52
N LEU A 249 -4.99 -2.25 -1.55
CA LEU A 249 -5.37 -1.81 -0.21
C LEU A 249 -4.33 -0.92 0.49
N PRO A 250 -3.00 -1.16 0.37
CA PRO A 250 -2.01 -0.29 0.98
C PRO A 250 -1.98 1.14 0.40
N LEU A 251 -2.67 1.41 -0.71
CA LEU A 251 -2.92 2.76 -1.23
C LEU A 251 -4.07 3.49 -0.50
N PHE A 252 -4.45 3.04 0.71
CA PHE A 252 -5.47 3.66 1.55
C PHE A 252 -5.37 5.19 1.71
N PRO A 253 -4.20 5.87 1.67
CA PRO A 253 -4.17 7.33 1.76
C PRO A 253 -4.98 8.02 0.67
N LEU A 254 -5.14 7.39 -0.49
CA LEU A 254 -5.94 7.89 -1.61
C LEU A 254 -7.44 7.93 -1.29
N ALA A 255 -7.91 7.15 -0.31
CA ALA A 255 -9.30 7.24 0.19
C ALA A 255 -9.60 8.62 0.80
N LEU A 256 -8.63 9.23 1.49
CA LEU A 256 -8.75 10.61 1.94
C LEU A 256 -8.71 11.58 0.76
N GLY A 257 -7.88 11.33 -0.24
CA GLY A 257 -7.86 12.09 -1.49
C GLY A 257 -9.24 12.14 -2.14
N ALA A 258 -9.91 10.99 -2.27
CA ALA A 258 -11.27 10.88 -2.77
C ALA A 258 -12.29 11.64 -1.91
N ALA A 259 -12.17 11.59 -0.57
CA ALA A 259 -13.03 12.33 0.35
C ALA A 259 -12.82 13.85 0.31
N LEU A 260 -11.65 14.29 -0.13
CA LEU A 260 -11.29 15.71 -0.33
C LEU A 260 -11.78 16.27 -1.67
N VAL A 261 -12.12 15.42 -2.65
CA VAL A 261 -12.66 15.85 -3.96
C VAL A 261 -13.94 16.67 -3.79
N SER A 262 -14.87 16.20 -2.96
CA SER A 262 -16.15 16.89 -2.75
C SER A 262 -16.73 16.66 -1.35
N ARG A 263 -17.38 17.72 -0.84
CA ARG A 263 -18.17 17.67 0.41
C ARG A 263 -19.61 17.24 0.18
N SER A 264 -20.06 17.12 -1.07
CA SER A 264 -21.44 16.74 -1.41
C SER A 264 -21.79 15.37 -0.85
N ARG A 265 -22.96 15.27 -0.21
CA ARG A 265 -23.50 14.00 0.30
C ARG A 265 -23.86 13.05 -0.84
N ALA A 266 -24.32 13.59 -1.97
CA ALA A 266 -24.63 12.79 -3.16
C ALA A 266 -23.36 12.12 -3.73
N TYR A 267 -22.26 12.88 -3.86
CA TYR A 267 -20.98 12.31 -4.28
C TYR A 267 -20.50 11.21 -3.32
N ARG A 268 -20.53 11.48 -2.02
CA ARG A 268 -20.08 10.51 -1.00
C ARG A 268 -20.94 9.25 -0.97
N GLY A 269 -22.26 9.42 -1.10
CA GLY A 269 -23.20 8.32 -1.24
C GLY A 269 -22.94 7.51 -2.51
N ALA A 270 -22.74 8.17 -3.66
CA ALA A 270 -22.45 7.49 -4.92
C ALA A 270 -21.15 6.67 -4.87
N VAL A 271 -20.06 7.22 -4.31
CA VAL A 271 -18.79 6.50 -4.14
C VAL A 271 -18.97 5.29 -3.20
N LEU A 272 -19.67 5.48 -2.08
CA LEU A 272 -19.97 4.40 -1.14
C LEU A 272 -20.78 3.28 -1.81
N THR A 273 -21.88 3.62 -2.49
CA THR A 273 -22.73 2.66 -3.20
C THR A 273 -21.93 1.94 -4.30
N MET A 274 -21.14 2.68 -5.08
CA MET A 274 -20.27 2.10 -6.11
C MET A 274 -19.28 1.11 -5.50
N PHE A 275 -18.63 1.45 -4.38
CA PHE A 275 -17.68 0.55 -3.73
C PHE A 275 -18.35 -0.71 -3.19
N LEU A 276 -19.53 -0.61 -2.58
CA LEU A 276 -20.29 -1.77 -2.10
C LEU A 276 -20.73 -2.68 -3.26
N LEU A 277 -21.18 -2.11 -4.38
CA LEU A 277 -21.52 -2.89 -5.58
C LEU A 277 -20.29 -3.59 -6.16
N LEU A 278 -19.17 -2.87 -6.28
CA LEU A 278 -17.91 -3.46 -6.74
C LEU A 278 -17.36 -4.50 -5.75
N GLN A 279 -17.66 -4.39 -4.46
CA GLN A 279 -17.31 -5.41 -3.47
C GLN A 279 -18.08 -6.70 -3.74
N ILE A 280 -19.38 -6.62 -4.03
CA ILE A 280 -20.17 -7.79 -4.43
C ILE A 280 -19.59 -8.40 -5.72
N VAL A 281 -19.28 -7.57 -6.72
CA VAL A 281 -18.68 -8.04 -7.97
C VAL A 281 -17.34 -8.75 -7.72
N TRP A 282 -16.46 -8.14 -6.93
CA TRP A 282 -15.16 -8.72 -6.63
C TRP A 282 -15.29 -10.04 -5.87
N ILE A 283 -16.15 -10.09 -4.84
CA ILE A 283 -16.38 -11.32 -4.09
C ILE A 283 -16.92 -12.43 -5.00
N VAL A 284 -17.98 -12.16 -5.77
CA VAL A 284 -18.68 -13.21 -6.53
C VAL A 284 -17.91 -13.68 -7.76
N TRP A 285 -17.23 -12.77 -8.45
CA TRP A 285 -16.66 -13.05 -9.78
C TRP A 285 -15.14 -13.20 -9.80
N LEU A 286 -14.44 -12.69 -8.78
CA LEU A 286 -12.96 -12.61 -8.79
C LEU A 286 -12.30 -13.25 -7.57
N TRP A 287 -13.06 -13.60 -6.53
CA TRP A 287 -12.49 -14.11 -5.27
C TRP A 287 -13.13 -15.40 -4.78
N ALA A 288 -14.46 -15.50 -4.80
CA ALA A 288 -15.14 -16.77 -4.60
C ALA A 288 -14.92 -17.63 -5.84
N TRP A 289 -14.54 -18.89 -5.62
CA TRP A 289 -14.48 -19.86 -6.69
C TRP A 289 -15.90 -20.06 -7.25
N ALA A 290 -16.12 -19.69 -8.50
CA ALA A 290 -17.38 -19.87 -9.20
C ALA A 290 -17.09 -20.23 -10.65
N GLN A 291 -17.54 -21.41 -11.07
CA GLN A 291 -17.43 -21.84 -12.45
C GLN A 291 -18.20 -20.86 -13.36
N LEU A 292 -17.50 -20.14 -14.23
CA LEU A 292 -18.12 -19.18 -15.14
C LEU A 292 -19.01 -19.92 -16.17
N PRO A 293 -20.16 -19.34 -16.60
CA PRO A 293 -21.10 -19.99 -17.53
C PRO A 293 -20.48 -20.44 -18.86
N GLY A 294 -19.34 -19.87 -19.26
CA GLY A 294 -18.62 -20.20 -20.50
C GLY A 294 -17.51 -21.27 -20.37
N GLY A 295 -17.31 -21.84 -19.18
CA GLY A 295 -16.19 -22.74 -18.90
C GLY A 295 -14.86 -21.99 -18.69
N GLY A 296 -14.12 -22.40 -17.67
CA GLY A 296 -12.91 -21.71 -17.22
C GLY A 296 -13.15 -20.83 -15.99
N ASP A 297 -12.05 -20.58 -15.27
CA ASP A 297 -12.02 -19.80 -14.04
C ASP A 297 -10.89 -18.77 -14.15
N TYR A 298 -11.07 -17.60 -13.56
CA TYR A 298 -9.93 -16.75 -13.26
C TYR A 298 -9.38 -17.27 -11.92
N PRO A 299 -8.15 -17.83 -11.87
CA PRO A 299 -7.62 -18.32 -10.60
C PRO A 299 -7.60 -17.19 -9.55
N PRO A 300 -7.95 -17.47 -8.28
CA PRO A 300 -7.94 -16.47 -7.20
C PRO A 300 -6.54 -15.94 -6.86
#